data_AF-A0AAW3WRR5-F1
#
_entry.id   AF-A0AAW3WRR5-F1
#
_cell.length_a   1.000
_cell.length_b   1.000
_cell.length_c   1.000
_cell.angle_alpha   90.00
_cell.angle_beta   90.00
_cell.angle_gamma   90.00
#
_symmetry.space_group_name_H-M   'P 1'
#
loop_
_entity.id
_entity.type
_entity.pdbx_description
1 polymer ?
#
loop_
_entity_poly.entity_id
_entity_poly.type
_entity_poly.pdbx_seq_one_letter_code
_entity_poly.pdbx_strand_id
1 'polypeptide(L)'
;MKALQIPVTLYIHVTTYPLSEGFYVCTSDMSSFRGNVLIETRQIYIDVNQPEPIDIIGKQVEALQSQKASLTQATDHQIATIDDQIQQLMCIDHSPIELNELPF
;
A
#
# COMPACT_ATOMS: atom_id res chain seq x y z
N MET A 1 -6.28 9.34 -32.07
CA MET A 1 -5.99 7.90 -31.89
C MET A 1 -7.31 7.15 -31.81
N LYS A 2 -7.40 5.92 -32.33
CA LYS A 2 -8.64 5.11 -32.25
C LYS A 2 -8.63 4.39 -30.90
N ALA A 3 -9.69 4.56 -30.10
CA ALA A 3 -9.83 3.84 -28.83
C ALA A 3 -9.85 2.33 -29.09
N LEU A 4 -9.05 1.59 -28.31
CA LEU A 4 -9.06 0.13 -28.30
C LEU A 4 -10.27 -0.32 -27.48
N GLN A 5 -11.15 -1.11 -28.09
CA GLN A 5 -12.26 -1.73 -27.37
C GLN A 5 -11.81 -3.04 -26.75
N ILE A 6 -11.67 -3.03 -25.43
CA ILE A 6 -11.31 -4.22 -24.66
C ILE A 6 -12.61 -4.88 -24.18
N PRO A 7 -12.93 -6.11 -24.62
CA PRO A 7 -14.05 -6.86 -24.07
C PRO A 7 -13.72 -7.26 -22.64
N VAL A 8 -14.60 -6.94 -21.70
CA VAL A 8 -14.48 -7.30 -20.29
C VAL A 8 -15.73 -8.05 -19.86
N THR A 9 -15.52 -9.21 -19.25
CA THR A 9 -16.59 -9.97 -18.61
C THR A 9 -16.73 -9.49 -17.17
N LEU A 10 -17.88 -8.93 -16.86
CA LEU A 10 -18.30 -8.56 -15.53
C LEU A 10 -19.10 -9.70 -14.92
N TYR A 11 -18.77 -10.05 -13.70
CA TYR A 11 -19.47 -11.02 -12.88
C TYR A 11 -20.24 -10.25 -11.82
N ILE A 12 -21.57 -10.37 -11.84
CA ILE A 12 -22.46 -9.66 -10.93
C ILE A 12 -22.84 -10.63 -9.83
N HIS A 13 -22.46 -10.29 -8.60
CA HIS A 13 -22.69 -11.11 -7.43
C HIS A 13 -23.63 -10.42 -6.46
N VAL A 14 -24.27 -11.21 -5.61
CA VAL A 14 -24.90 -10.73 -4.38
C VAL A 14 -24.17 -11.34 -3.18
N THR A 15 -23.95 -10.52 -2.15
CA THR A 15 -23.43 -11.00 -0.87
C THR A 15 -24.56 -11.58 -0.01
N THR A 16 -24.29 -12.71 0.63
CA THR A 16 -25.15 -13.32 1.65
C THR A 16 -24.51 -13.28 3.03
N TYR A 17 -23.46 -12.49 3.23
CA TYR A 17 -22.84 -12.31 4.54
C TYR A 17 -23.80 -11.56 5.48
N PRO A 18 -23.89 -11.98 6.76
CA PRO A 18 -24.61 -11.20 7.76
C PRO A 18 -23.97 -9.81 7.83
N LEU A 19 -24.78 -8.74 7.75
CA LEU A 19 -24.37 -7.33 7.78
C LEU A 19 -23.77 -6.77 6.47
N SER A 20 -23.74 -7.53 5.38
CA SER A 20 -23.36 -7.01 4.05
C SER A 20 -24.46 -7.35 3.05
N GLU A 21 -25.24 -6.35 2.67
CA GLU A 21 -26.31 -6.46 1.68
C GLU A 21 -25.92 -5.68 0.42
N GLY A 22 -26.23 -6.26 -0.73
CA GLY A 22 -26.14 -5.55 -2.01
C GLY A 22 -25.55 -6.38 -3.14
N PHE A 23 -25.72 -5.84 -4.34
CA PHE A 23 -25.06 -6.31 -5.54
C PHE A 23 -23.68 -5.68 -5.65
N TYR A 24 -22.71 -6.44 -6.13
CA TYR A 24 -21.41 -5.92 -6.51
C TYR A 24 -20.94 -6.58 -7.80
N VAL A 25 -19.95 -5.95 -8.44
CA VAL A 25 -19.43 -6.38 -9.73
C VAL A 25 -17.94 -6.65 -9.60
N CYS A 26 -17.51 -7.81 -10.09
CA CYS A 26 -16.12 -8.21 -10.16
C CYS A 26 -15.72 -8.59 -11.59
N THR A 27 -14.42 -8.57 -11.87
CA THR A 27 -13.84 -9.04 -13.14
C THR A 27 -13.53 -10.55 -13.13
N SER A 28 -13.88 -11.23 -12.05
CA SER A 28 -13.74 -12.68 -11.86
C SER A 28 -14.93 -13.25 -11.11
N ASP A 29 -15.20 -14.54 -11.28
CA ASP A 29 -16.22 -15.22 -10.48
C ASP A 29 -15.75 -15.43 -9.04
N MET A 30 -16.48 -14.85 -8.09
CA MET A 30 -16.24 -14.94 -6.66
C MET A 30 -17.11 -16.01 -5.97
N SER A 31 -17.92 -16.77 -6.72
CA SER A 31 -18.85 -17.78 -6.19
C SER A 31 -18.16 -18.90 -5.38
N SER A 32 -16.86 -19.13 -5.61
CA SER A 32 -16.05 -20.05 -4.81
C SER A 32 -15.80 -19.57 -3.38
N PHE A 33 -15.92 -18.26 -3.12
CA PHE A 33 -15.77 -17.69 -1.79
C PHE A 33 -17.12 -17.70 -1.08
N ARG A 34 -17.13 -18.24 0.15
CA ARG A 34 -18.33 -18.30 0.99
C ARG A 34 -19.03 -16.94 1.02
N GLY A 35 -20.36 -16.95 0.99
CA GLY A 35 -21.15 -15.73 1.13
C GLY A 35 -21.31 -14.92 -0.16
N ASN A 36 -20.88 -15.44 -1.31
CA ASN A 36 -21.04 -14.79 -2.61
C ASN A 36 -21.81 -15.70 -3.56
N VAL A 37 -22.82 -15.13 -4.21
CA VAL A 37 -23.66 -15.86 -5.17
C VAL A 37 -23.59 -15.12 -6.50
N LEU A 38 -23.14 -15.81 -7.55
CA LEU A 38 -23.13 -15.27 -8.91
C LEU A 38 -24.55 -15.25 -9.46
N ILE A 39 -25.00 -14.07 -9.90
CA ILE A 39 -26.35 -13.86 -10.42
C ILE A 39 -26.34 -13.83 -11.94
N GLU A 40 -25.42 -13.07 -12.52
CA GLU A 40 -25.32 -12.87 -13.96
C GLU A 40 -23.85 -12.63 -14.35
N THR A 41 -23.52 -12.98 -15.58
CA THR A 41 -22.31 -12.47 -16.25
C THR A 41 -22.71 -11.57 -17.40
N ARG A 42 -22.01 -10.46 -17.56
CA ARG A 42 -22.27 -9.48 -18.62
C ARG A 42 -20.98 -9.10 -19.28
N GLN A 43 -20.95 -9.16 -20.61
CA GLN A 43 -19.83 -8.63 -21.36
C GLN A 43 -20.08 -7.16 -21.69
N ILE A 44 -19.10 -6.32 -21.39
CA ILE A 44 -19.07 -4.92 -21.82
C ILE A 44 -17.80 -4.66 -22.63
N TYR A 45 -17.79 -3.56 -23.36
CA TYR A 45 -16.59 -3.06 -24.03
C TYR A 45 -16.14 -1.79 -23.32
N ILE A 46 -14.87 -1.77 -22.92
CA ILE A 46 -14.24 -0.58 -22.36
C ILE A 46 -13.40 0.05 -23.46
N ASP A 47 -13.68 1.32 -23.76
CA ASP A 47 -12.87 2.12 -24.64
C ASP A 47 -11.61 2.57 -23.89
N VAL A 48 -10.46 2.06 -24.30
CA VAL A 48 -9.15 2.44 -23.77
C VAL A 48 -8.39 3.20 -24.83
N ASN A 49 -8.06 4.45 -24.53
CA ASN A 49 -7.09 5.19 -25.35
C ASN A 49 -5.74 4.51 -25.19
N GLN A 50 -5.16 4.06 -26.29
CA GLN A 50 -3.83 3.47 -26.26
C GLN A 50 -2.83 4.55 -25.84
N PRO A 51 -2.17 4.42 -24.68
CA PRO A 51 -1.18 5.41 -24.26
C PRO A 51 0.04 5.32 -25.17
N GLU A 52 0.69 6.45 -25.42
CA GLU A 52 1.98 6.43 -26.11
C GLU A 52 3.03 5.80 -25.18
N PRO A 53 4.07 5.16 -25.73
CA PRO A 53 5.14 4.58 -24.91
C PRO A 53 5.74 5.57 -23.90
N ILE A 54 5.81 6.86 -24.25
CA ILE A 54 6.32 7.91 -23.38
C ILE A 54 5.41 8.17 -22.16
N ASP A 55 4.09 8.04 -22.32
CA ASP A 55 3.14 8.22 -21.22
C ASP A 55 3.25 7.07 -20.21
N ILE A 56 3.45 5.84 -20.71
CA ILE A 56 3.71 4.66 -19.87
C ILE A 56 4.99 4.85 -19.07
N ILE A 57 6.07 5.26 -19.73
CA ILE A 57 7.37 5.52 -19.09
C ILE A 57 7.22 6.63 -18.04
N GLY A 58 6.51 7.72 -18.38
CA GLY A 58 6.24 8.81 -17.44
C GLY A 58 5.57 8.32 -16.16
N LYS A 59 4.53 7.48 -16.27
CA LYS A 59 3.85 6.88 -15.12
C LYS A 59 4.75 5.96 -14.29
N GLN A 60 5.62 5.19 -14.95
CA GLN A 60 6.60 4.34 -14.25
C GLN A 60 7.64 5.18 -13.49
N VAL A 61 8.12 6.27 -14.09
CA VAL A 61 9.05 7.21 -13.44
C VAL A 61 8.39 7.88 -12.24
N GLU A 62 7.15 8.35 -12.37
CA GLU A 62 6.37 8.92 -11.27
C GLU A 62 6.24 7.94 -10.09
N ALA A 63 5.91 6.67 -10.38
CA ALA A 63 5.80 5.64 -9.36
C ALA A 63 7.15 5.38 -8.65
N LEU A 64 8.25 5.30 -9.40
CA LEU A 64 9.59 5.11 -8.85
C LEU A 64 10.04 6.30 -8.00
N GLN A 65 9.72 7.53 -8.43
CA GLN A 65 10.01 8.74 -7.67
C GLN A 65 9.23 8.78 -6.35
N SER A 66 7.94 8.43 -6.40
CA SER A 66 7.11 8.33 -5.19
C SER A 66 7.64 7.27 -4.22
N GLN A 67 8.00 6.09 -4.73
CA GLN A 67 8.60 5.03 -3.93
C GLN A 67 9.93 5.47 -3.30
N LYS A 68 10.80 6.13 -4.07
CA LYS A 68 12.07 6.68 -3.57
C LYS A 68 11.84 7.69 -2.46
N ALA A 69 10.89 8.61 -2.63
CA ALA A 69 10.58 9.64 -1.64
C ALA A 69 10.06 9.02 -0.33
N SER A 70 9.14 8.05 -0.43
CA SER A 70 8.61 7.33 0.72
C SER A 70 9.71 6.57 1.48
N LEU A 71 10.60 5.88 0.76
CA LEU A 71 11.72 5.17 1.37
C LEU A 71 12.69 6.15 2.06
N THR A 72 13.04 7.24 1.39
CA THR A 72 13.94 8.27 1.93
C THR A 72 13.38 8.82 3.24
N GLN A 73 12.10 9.20 3.27
CA GLN A 73 11.44 9.70 4.47
C GLN A 73 11.46 8.67 5.62
N ALA A 74 11.16 7.41 5.32
CA ALA A 74 11.19 6.35 6.32
C ALA A 74 12.60 6.12 6.87
N THR A 75 13.61 6.13 6.00
CA THR A 75 15.02 5.98 6.38
C THR A 75 15.51 7.18 7.20
N ASP A 76 15.22 8.41 6.78
CA ASP A 76 15.61 9.63 7.51
C ASP A 76 15.04 9.62 8.93
N HIS A 77 13.78 9.17 9.09
CA HIS A 77 13.17 9.02 10.40
C HIS A 77 13.87 7.97 11.27
N GLN A 78 14.25 6.84 10.68
CA GLN A 78 15.01 5.80 11.39
C GLN A 78 16.40 6.29 11.80
N ILE A 79 17.09 7.02 10.91
CA ILE A 79 18.39 7.63 11.20
C ILE A 79 18.27 8.59 12.38
N ALA A 80 17.31 9.52 12.34
CA ALA A 80 17.09 10.46 13.44
C ALA A 80 16.83 9.75 14.79
N THR A 81 16.05 8.66 14.76
CA THR A 81 15.80 7.85 15.95
C THR A 81 17.07 7.20 16.50
N ILE A 82 17.96 6.72 15.63
CA ILE A 82 19.25 6.13 16.02
C ILE A 82 20.18 7.22 16.57
N ASP A 83 20.25 8.37 15.91
CA ASP A 83 21.06 9.51 16.35
C ASP A 83 20.64 9.99 17.74
N ASP A 84 19.34 10.06 18.00
CA ASP A 84 18.79 10.38 19.33
C ASP A 84 19.23 9.35 20.38
N GLN A 85 19.20 8.05 20.07
CA GLN A 85 19.67 7.00 20.98
C GLN A 85 21.17 7.10 21.24
N ILE A 86 21.98 7.37 20.22
CA ILE A 86 23.42 7.59 20.35
C ILE A 86 23.67 8.78 21.27
N GLN A 87 22.99 9.90 21.05
CA GLN A 87 23.17 11.10 21.86
C GLN A 87 22.77 10.87 23.32
N GLN A 88 21.68 10.14 23.58
CA GLN A 88 21.28 9.76 24.94
C GLN A 88 22.39 8.98 25.66
N LEU A 89 23.02 8.01 24.99
CA LEU A 89 24.10 7.22 25.56
C LEU A 89 25.34 8.08 25.86
N MET A 90 25.67 9.05 25.00
CA MET A 90 26.80 9.96 25.21
C MET A 90 26.55 11.00 26.31
N CYS A 91 25.29 11.37 26.56
CA CYS A 91 24.92 12.35 27.58
C CYS A 91 24.80 11.77 29.00
N ILE A 92 25.05 10.47 29.21
CA ILE A 92 25.13 9.90 30.55
C ILE A 92 26.45 10.37 31.17
N ASP A 93 26.38 11.33 32.10
CA ASP A 93 27.52 11.68 32.94
C ASP A 93 28.02 10.41 33.66
N HIS A 94 29.18 9.92 33.25
CA HIS A 94 29.93 8.93 34.02
C HIS A 94 30.57 9.63 35.21
N SER A 95 29.76 10.08 36.16
CA SER A 95 30.24 10.46 37.48
C SER A 95 30.83 9.21 38.11
N PRO A 96 32.14 9.14 38.39
CA PRO A 96 32.66 8.06 39.20
C PRO A 96 31.96 8.16 40.55
N ILE A 97 31.24 7.11 40.96
CA ILE A 97 30.77 7.00 42.33
C ILE A 97 32.03 6.98 43.19
N GLU A 98 32.31 8.08 43.89
CA GLU A 98 33.35 8.10 44.90
C GLU A 98 32.94 7.09 45.98
N LEU A 99 33.72 6.01 46.10
CA LEU A 99 33.50 4.88 47.00
C LEU A 99 33.53 5.25 48.51
N ASN A 100 33.55 6.55 48.84
CA ASN A 100 33.65 7.09 50.19
C ASN A 100 32.31 7.45 50.84
N GLU A 101 31.17 7.27 50.16
CA GLU A 101 29.83 7.52 50.74
C GLU A 101 29.03 6.24 51.05
N LEU A 102 29.68 5.10 51.24
CA LEU A 102 29.03 3.93 51.84
C LEU A 102 29.17 3.99 53.37
N PRO A 103 28.10 4.24 54.14
CA PRO A 103 28.17 4.16 55.60
C PRO A 103 28.39 2.70 56.03
N PHE A 104 29.35 2.50 56.94
CA PHE A 104 29.64 1.22 57.60
C PHE A 104 28.45 0.68 58.40
#